data_AF-A0A914WAS7-F1
#
_entry.id   AF-A0A914WAS7-F1
#
_cell.length_a   1.000
_cell.length_b   1.000
_cell.length_c   1.000
_cell.angle_alpha   90.00
_cell.angle_beta   90.00
_cell.angle_gamma   90.00
#
_symmetry.space_group_name_H-M   'P 1'
#
loop_
_entity.id
_entity.type
_entity.pdbx_description
1 polymer ?
#
loop_
_entity_poly.entity_id
_entity_poly.type
_entity_poly.pdbx_seq_one_letter_code
_entity_poly.pdbx_strand_id
1 'polypeptide(L)'
;MSRVFKLGYVETLDEPFIYPCLFHSTPENRCSKPGISGEIWLEIAALLNYTLQFVQTESYGGYEPDANGGYPGVLGLVQNGTIDATLTFQSLRPTRFDYFNYSELAQSYESGLIIGEIVDTKSHIQVQVFDWLVVLLLGIFLGLVGIFNHLVLSRTRHSTFHSNWININPTLLRFSRLQCSLPNGVLALAFTIVNLTYFAGFRSQAMMASQRSTDRIFQEFFAHPRSKVITTSDSALHREHRLAIFGSSAAKARSRIIVEPDLEVIAKTLCANPNIAYYTELSGNVSALGFKGMRAYIVSKIVPAWELAKINDIILKLFNIDHNEAYLYPKYNIFPRNVNYDGHIFLHNMSISFNQLTEGFLFVAAAFSLATLLFIVEVLHYKRSNKQKKRVTTPLPDGRHRYISPILISTISNEKWFNHNIDVSKRYSRA
;
A
#
# COMPACT_ATOMS: atom_id res chain seq x y z
N MET A 1 -39.54 -34.88 35.56
CA MET A 1 -39.82 -33.53 35.05
C MET A 1 -38.58 -33.04 34.34
N SER A 2 -38.69 -32.50 33.13
CA SER A 2 -37.55 -31.89 32.43
C SER A 2 -37.06 -30.67 33.23
N ARG A 3 -35.75 -30.49 33.32
CA ARG A 3 -35.17 -29.29 33.94
C ARG A 3 -35.34 -28.11 32.99
N VAL A 4 -35.77 -26.96 33.50
CA VAL A 4 -35.74 -25.71 32.73
C VAL A 4 -34.30 -25.18 32.72
N PHE A 5 -33.75 -24.97 31.52
CA PHE A 5 -32.39 -24.45 31.33
C PHE A 5 -32.48 -23.06 30.67
N LYS A 6 -32.04 -22.03 31.38
CA LYS A 6 -32.20 -20.63 30.98
C LYS A 6 -30.99 -20.12 30.21
N LEU A 7 -31.22 -19.60 29.01
CA LEU A 7 -30.20 -19.09 28.11
C LEU A 7 -30.34 -17.58 27.94
N GLY A 8 -29.32 -16.81 28.32
CA GLY A 8 -29.30 -15.37 28.12
C GLY A 8 -28.78 -14.96 26.74
N TYR A 9 -29.39 -13.94 26.15
CA TYR A 9 -28.98 -13.41 24.85
C TYR A 9 -29.20 -11.89 24.76
N VAL A 10 -28.65 -11.29 23.71
CA VAL A 10 -28.90 -9.89 23.33
C VAL A 10 -29.42 -9.88 21.91
N GLU A 11 -30.46 -9.09 21.67
CA GLU A 11 -30.94 -8.82 20.33
C GLU A 11 -30.05 -7.75 19.69
N THR A 12 -28.88 -8.17 19.18
CA THR A 12 -27.97 -7.26 18.46
C THR A 12 -28.06 -7.48 16.96
N LEU A 13 -28.07 -6.37 16.22
CA LEU A 13 -27.89 -6.34 14.76
C LEU A 13 -26.49 -6.82 14.31
N ASP A 14 -25.55 -7.01 15.25
CA ASP A 14 -24.14 -7.33 14.98
C ASP A 14 -23.86 -8.79 14.59
N GLU A 15 -24.80 -9.72 14.85
CA GLU A 15 -24.65 -11.13 14.48
C GLU A 15 -25.84 -11.67 13.65
N PRO A 16 -26.24 -11.00 12.54
CA PRO A 16 -27.37 -11.43 11.72
C PRO A 16 -27.08 -12.78 11.04
N PHE A 17 -25.79 -13.12 10.90
CA PHE A 17 -25.31 -14.41 10.38
C PHE A 17 -25.41 -15.55 11.38
N ILE A 18 -25.36 -15.27 12.68
CA ILE A 18 -25.52 -16.29 13.73
C ILE A 18 -26.99 -16.45 14.08
N TYR A 19 -27.81 -15.40 14.00
CA TYR A 19 -29.24 -15.43 14.39
C TYR A 19 -30.13 -14.66 13.41
N PRO A 20 -30.41 -15.19 12.21
CA PRO A 20 -31.13 -14.40 11.21
C PRO A 20 -32.51 -13.91 11.71
N CYS A 21 -33.25 -14.67 12.52
CA CYS A 21 -34.63 -14.29 12.89
C CYS A 21 -35.19 -14.93 14.18
N LEU A 22 -34.39 -15.29 15.18
CA LEU A 22 -34.90 -15.94 16.40
C LEU A 22 -35.89 -15.08 17.21
N PHE A 23 -35.91 -13.76 16.98
CA PHE A 23 -36.41 -12.79 17.97
C PHE A 23 -37.43 -11.78 17.45
N HIS A 24 -37.96 -11.92 16.23
CA HIS A 24 -39.14 -11.12 15.85
C HIS A 24 -40.33 -11.47 16.75
N SER A 25 -40.75 -10.48 17.52
CA SER A 25 -41.45 -10.57 18.81
C SER A 25 -42.96 -10.90 18.74
N THR A 26 -43.46 -11.44 17.63
CA THR A 26 -44.84 -11.93 17.56
C THR A 26 -44.89 -13.46 17.48
N PRO A 27 -45.79 -14.13 18.23
CA PRO A 27 -45.98 -15.59 18.15
C PRO A 27 -46.19 -16.11 16.71
N GLU A 28 -46.72 -15.25 15.84
CA GLU A 28 -47.07 -15.50 14.45
C GLU A 28 -45.86 -15.41 13.48
N ASN A 29 -44.75 -14.77 13.89
CA ASN A 29 -43.54 -14.60 13.08
C ASN A 29 -42.29 -15.29 13.68
N ARG A 30 -42.48 -16.37 14.45
CA ARG A 30 -41.35 -17.23 14.83
C ARG A 30 -40.76 -17.86 13.57
N CYS A 31 -39.60 -17.37 13.14
CA CYS A 31 -38.88 -18.00 12.04
C CYS A 31 -38.50 -19.44 12.41
N SER A 32 -38.51 -20.30 11.41
CA SER A 32 -38.29 -21.74 11.55
C SER A 32 -36.83 -22.16 11.84
N LYS A 33 -35.88 -21.23 11.94
CA LYS A 33 -34.44 -21.54 12.05
C LYS A 33 -33.74 -20.70 13.14
N PRO A 34 -33.25 -21.32 14.22
CA PRO A 34 -32.76 -20.62 15.40
C PRO A 34 -31.29 -20.18 15.35
N GLY A 35 -30.70 -20.07 14.16
CA GLY A 35 -29.28 -19.74 14.05
C GLY A 35 -28.34 -20.85 14.56
N ILE A 36 -27.02 -20.71 14.34
CA ILE A 36 -26.05 -21.78 14.67
C ILE A 36 -26.05 -22.10 16.16
N SER A 37 -25.88 -21.11 17.02
CA SER A 37 -25.81 -21.37 18.47
C SER A 37 -27.15 -21.83 19.04
N GLY A 38 -28.28 -21.35 18.50
CA GLY A 38 -29.60 -21.83 18.88
C GLY A 38 -29.83 -23.31 18.49
N GLU A 39 -29.39 -23.73 17.31
CA GLU A 39 -29.43 -25.15 16.93
C GLU A 39 -28.55 -26.01 17.83
N ILE A 40 -27.34 -25.56 18.18
CA ILE A 40 -26.46 -26.28 19.12
C ILE A 40 -27.16 -26.46 20.47
N TRP A 41 -27.76 -25.41 21.03
CA TRP A 41 -28.46 -25.49 22.30
C TRP A 41 -29.71 -26.37 22.26
N LEU A 42 -30.44 -26.39 21.13
CA LEU A 42 -31.57 -27.29 20.95
C LEU A 42 -31.14 -28.77 20.95
N GLU A 43 -30.03 -29.09 20.29
CA GLU A 43 -29.46 -30.45 20.32
C GLU A 43 -29.01 -30.83 21.74
N ILE A 44 -28.33 -29.93 22.46
CA ILE A 44 -27.98 -30.13 23.87
C ILE A 44 -29.23 -30.39 24.72
N ALA A 45 -30.28 -29.59 24.52
CA ALA A 45 -31.52 -29.72 25.27
C ALA A 45 -32.23 -31.06 24.99
N ALA A 46 -32.24 -31.51 23.73
CA ALA A 46 -32.80 -32.79 23.36
C ALA A 46 -32.05 -33.95 24.02
N LEU A 47 -30.71 -33.93 24.00
CA LEU A 47 -29.85 -34.97 24.55
C LEU A 47 -29.86 -35.01 26.09
N LEU A 48 -30.03 -33.86 26.75
CA LEU A 48 -30.03 -33.75 28.22
C LEU A 48 -31.43 -33.63 28.83
N ASN A 49 -32.48 -33.73 28.00
CA ASN A 49 -33.89 -33.61 28.39
C ASN A 49 -34.19 -32.30 29.14
N TYR A 50 -33.70 -31.19 28.58
CA TYR A 50 -33.99 -29.84 29.06
C TYR A 50 -35.17 -29.22 28.34
N THR A 51 -35.84 -28.32 29.05
CA THR A 51 -36.73 -27.33 28.45
C THR A 51 -36.00 -26.00 28.41
N LEU A 52 -35.69 -25.51 27.21
CA LEU A 52 -34.98 -24.23 27.07
C LEU A 52 -35.91 -23.05 27.35
N GLN A 53 -35.40 -22.07 28.09
CA GLN A 53 -36.03 -20.78 28.28
C GLN A 53 -35.04 -19.68 27.88
N PHE A 54 -35.40 -18.86 26.90
CA PHE A 54 -34.55 -17.75 26.46
C PHE A 54 -34.87 -16.47 27.26
N VAL A 55 -33.83 -15.78 27.71
CA VAL A 55 -33.90 -14.55 28.49
C VAL A 55 -33.16 -13.45 27.75
N GLN A 56 -33.91 -12.47 27.27
CA GLN A 56 -33.36 -11.32 26.53
C GLN A 56 -32.79 -10.28 27.49
N THR A 57 -31.73 -9.61 27.06
CA THR A 57 -31.17 -8.43 27.73
C THR A 57 -30.76 -7.37 26.71
N GLU A 58 -30.47 -6.16 27.19
CA GLU A 58 -30.04 -5.03 26.35
C GLU A 58 -28.54 -5.07 26.01
N SER A 59 -27.73 -5.83 26.75
CA SER A 59 -26.27 -5.87 26.55
C SER A 59 -25.66 -7.20 26.96
N TYR A 60 -24.57 -7.62 26.30
CA TYR A 60 -23.92 -8.89 26.60
C TYR A 60 -23.23 -8.85 27.96
N GLY A 61 -22.66 -7.70 28.30
CA GLY A 61 -21.97 -7.46 29.54
C GLY A 61 -20.61 -6.80 29.34
N GLY A 62 -19.99 -6.47 30.46
CA GLY A 62 -18.75 -5.72 30.51
C GLY A 62 -17.54 -6.57 30.12
N TYR A 63 -16.47 -5.89 29.76
CA TYR A 63 -15.18 -6.53 29.55
C TYR A 63 -14.58 -7.00 30.88
N GLU A 64 -14.53 -6.07 31.83
CA GLU A 64 -14.07 -6.26 33.20
C GLU A 64 -15.29 -6.21 34.14
N PRO A 65 -15.17 -6.81 35.33
CA PRO A 65 -16.16 -6.56 36.36
C PRO A 65 -16.10 -5.08 36.76
N ASP A 66 -17.23 -4.56 37.23
CA ASP A 66 -17.29 -3.26 37.88
C ASP A 66 -16.46 -3.24 39.17
N ALA A 67 -16.43 -2.08 39.84
CA ALA A 67 -15.70 -1.91 41.09
C ALA A 67 -16.14 -2.88 42.21
N ASN A 68 -17.32 -3.48 42.10
CA ASN A 68 -17.88 -4.43 43.06
C ASN A 68 -17.67 -5.89 42.63
N GLY A 69 -16.94 -6.15 41.54
CA GLY A 69 -16.77 -7.51 41.01
C GLY A 69 -17.95 -7.99 40.15
N GLY A 70 -18.94 -7.14 39.87
CA GLY A 70 -20.14 -7.48 39.12
C GLY A 70 -19.98 -7.24 37.62
N TYR A 71 -20.51 -8.14 36.79
CA TYR A 71 -20.63 -7.89 35.36
C TYR A 71 -22.03 -7.32 35.03
N PRO A 72 -22.16 -6.38 34.09
CA PRO A 72 -23.47 -5.98 33.58
C PRO A 72 -24.00 -6.99 32.55
N GLY A 73 -25.24 -6.77 32.06
CA GLY A 73 -25.81 -7.51 30.92
C GLY A 73 -26.02 -9.00 31.16
N VAL A 74 -25.97 -9.80 30.08
CA VAL A 74 -26.05 -11.27 30.13
C VAL A 74 -25.05 -11.86 31.13
N LEU A 75 -23.80 -11.39 31.13
CA LEU A 75 -22.78 -11.89 32.04
C LEU A 75 -23.14 -11.70 33.52
N GLY A 76 -23.75 -10.55 33.86
CA GLY A 76 -24.28 -10.33 35.21
C GLY A 76 -25.38 -11.32 35.59
N LEU A 77 -26.28 -11.63 34.65
CA LEU A 77 -27.32 -12.63 34.87
C LEU A 77 -26.74 -14.03 35.08
N VAL A 78 -25.70 -14.42 34.32
CA VAL A 78 -25.00 -15.71 34.51
C VAL A 78 -24.31 -15.74 35.88
N GLN A 79 -23.61 -14.66 36.23
CA GLN A 79 -22.85 -14.53 37.48
C GLN A 79 -23.77 -14.66 38.69
N ASN A 80 -24.93 -14.02 38.64
CA ASN A 80 -25.94 -14.05 39.70
C ASN A 80 -26.80 -15.31 39.67
N GLY A 81 -26.59 -16.22 38.72
CA GLY A 81 -27.37 -17.46 38.61
C GLY A 81 -28.81 -17.28 38.15
N THR A 82 -29.15 -16.11 37.59
CA THR A 82 -30.48 -15.84 37.05
C THR A 82 -30.74 -16.64 35.77
N ILE A 83 -29.67 -16.90 35.02
CA ILE A 83 -29.63 -17.77 33.83
C ILE A 83 -28.52 -18.80 33.99
N ASP A 84 -28.66 -19.95 33.31
CA ASP A 84 -27.72 -21.07 33.40
C ASP A 84 -26.53 -20.88 32.45
N ALA A 85 -26.73 -20.32 31.26
CA ALA A 85 -25.66 -20.09 30.29
C ALA A 85 -25.96 -18.96 29.29
N THR A 86 -24.97 -18.60 28.48
CA THR A 86 -25.12 -17.70 27.34
C THR A 86 -25.54 -18.44 26.07
N LEU A 87 -26.44 -17.83 25.28
CA LEU A 87 -26.83 -18.38 23.98
C LEU A 87 -25.67 -18.36 22.99
N THR A 88 -24.89 -17.28 22.95
CA THR A 88 -23.72 -17.09 22.08
C THR A 88 -22.44 -17.64 22.69
N PHE A 89 -21.48 -17.97 21.83
CA PHE A 89 -20.09 -18.07 22.22
C PHE A 89 -19.56 -16.71 22.69
N GLN A 90 -18.74 -16.74 23.73
CA GLN A 90 -18.15 -15.56 24.33
C GLN A 90 -16.64 -15.72 24.35
N SER A 91 -15.94 -14.62 24.13
CA SER A 91 -14.47 -14.59 24.16
C SER A 91 -13.97 -15.04 25.53
N LEU A 92 -13.06 -16.02 25.52
CA LEU A 92 -12.37 -16.53 26.70
C LEU A 92 -11.45 -15.44 27.25
N ARG A 93 -11.58 -15.13 28.55
CA ARG A 93 -10.80 -14.09 29.21
C ARG A 93 -10.32 -14.57 30.56
N PRO A 94 -9.03 -14.38 30.89
CA PRO A 94 -8.52 -14.72 32.22
C PRO A 94 -9.29 -14.03 33.35
N THR A 95 -9.68 -12.76 33.18
CA THR A 95 -10.46 -11.99 34.18
C THR A 95 -11.85 -12.53 34.47
N ARG A 96 -12.36 -13.44 33.64
CA ARG A 96 -13.68 -14.06 33.75
C ARG A 96 -13.63 -15.46 34.36
N PHE A 97 -12.46 -16.10 34.43
CA PHE A 97 -12.31 -17.49 34.93
C PHE A 97 -12.71 -17.63 36.41
N ASP A 98 -12.51 -16.56 37.19
CA ASP A 98 -12.91 -16.54 38.60
C ASP A 98 -14.43 -16.40 38.80
N TYR A 99 -15.18 -16.00 37.77
CA TYR A 99 -16.61 -15.70 37.86
C TYR A 99 -17.50 -16.70 37.14
N PHE A 100 -16.97 -17.35 36.09
CA PHE A 100 -17.75 -18.19 35.20
C PHE A 100 -17.09 -19.54 34.98
N ASN A 101 -17.92 -20.53 34.64
CA ASN A 101 -17.45 -21.74 33.99
C ASN A 101 -17.48 -21.54 32.48
N TYR A 102 -16.60 -22.25 31.78
CA TYR A 102 -16.55 -22.25 30.33
C TYR A 102 -16.87 -23.63 29.78
N SER A 103 -17.58 -23.66 28.67
CA SER A 103 -17.63 -24.89 27.88
C SER A 103 -16.27 -25.20 27.27
N GLU A 104 -16.15 -26.37 26.67
CA GLU A 104 -15.04 -26.66 25.75
C GLU A 104 -14.98 -25.62 24.63
N LEU A 105 -13.77 -25.48 24.06
CA LEU A 105 -13.48 -24.56 22.97
C LEU A 105 -14.41 -24.83 21.79
N ALA A 106 -15.24 -23.84 21.48
CA ALA A 106 -16.20 -23.98 20.41
C ALA A 106 -15.71 -23.34 19.11
N GLN A 107 -14.91 -22.28 19.20
CA GLN A 107 -14.47 -21.54 18.02
C GLN A 107 -13.19 -20.76 18.29
N SER A 108 -12.21 -20.86 17.38
CA SER A 108 -11.14 -19.87 17.26
C SER A 108 -11.61 -18.71 16.37
N TYR A 109 -11.24 -17.49 16.72
CA TYR A 109 -11.54 -16.31 15.91
C TYR A 109 -10.31 -15.43 15.77
N GLU A 110 -10.29 -14.60 14.73
CA GLU A 110 -9.28 -13.58 14.55
C GLU A 110 -9.95 -12.22 14.61
N SER A 111 -9.55 -11.40 15.58
CA SER A 111 -10.00 -10.00 15.62
C SER A 111 -9.29 -9.24 14.53
N GLY A 112 -10.05 -8.65 13.61
CA GLY A 112 -9.52 -7.99 12.44
C GLY A 112 -9.90 -6.52 12.36
N LEU A 113 -9.17 -5.83 11.50
CA LEU A 113 -9.54 -4.50 11.04
C LEU A 113 -9.96 -4.60 9.58
N ILE A 114 -11.14 -4.12 9.28
CA ILE A 114 -11.63 -3.93 7.92
C ILE A 114 -11.35 -2.48 7.57
N ILE A 115 -10.37 -2.24 6.71
CA ILE A 115 -10.21 -0.94 6.09
C ILE A 115 -11.06 -0.96 4.81
N GLY A 116 -11.82 0.11 4.56
CA GLY A 116 -12.41 0.30 3.24
C GLY A 116 -11.33 0.19 2.16
N GLU A 117 -11.69 -0.21 0.95
CA GLU A 117 -10.72 -0.39 -0.15
C GLU A 117 -9.80 0.83 -0.20
N ILE A 118 -8.54 0.62 0.18
CA ILE A 118 -7.54 1.67 0.04
C ILE A 118 -7.23 1.69 -1.43
N VAL A 119 -8.04 2.45 -2.17
CA VAL A 119 -7.70 2.84 -3.52
C VAL A 119 -6.48 3.73 -3.36
N ASP A 120 -5.30 3.10 -3.35
CA ASP A 120 -4.04 3.80 -3.42
C ASP A 120 -3.94 4.37 -4.83
N THR A 121 -4.68 5.46 -5.06
CA THR A 121 -4.65 6.30 -6.26
C THR A 121 -3.24 6.86 -6.50
N LYS A 122 -2.34 6.71 -5.52
CA LYS A 122 -0.92 7.06 -5.56
C LYS A 122 -0.01 5.86 -5.44
N SER A 123 -0.48 4.66 -5.77
CA SER A 123 0.40 3.54 -6.14
C SER A 123 1.05 3.87 -7.48
N HIS A 124 1.90 4.90 -7.47
CA HIS A 124 2.93 5.11 -8.46
C HIS A 124 3.74 3.83 -8.43
N ILE A 125 3.52 2.95 -9.40
CA ILE A 125 4.55 2.00 -9.78
C ILE A 125 5.74 2.90 -10.06
N GLN A 126 6.71 2.88 -9.14
CA GLN A 126 7.91 3.66 -9.32
C GLN A 126 8.49 3.19 -10.64
N VAL A 127 8.52 4.08 -11.64
CA VAL A 127 9.22 3.81 -12.91
C VAL A 127 10.70 3.50 -12.60
N GLN A 128 11.16 3.93 -11.43
CA GLN A 128 12.43 3.57 -10.85
C GLN A 128 12.49 2.12 -10.34
N VAL A 129 12.84 1.20 -11.25
CA VAL A 129 13.18 -0.19 -10.93
C VAL A 129 14.55 -0.28 -10.25
N PHE A 130 15.47 0.60 -10.65
CA PHE A 130 16.86 0.60 -10.18
C PHE A 130 17.07 1.58 -9.04
N ASP A 131 17.90 1.18 -8.08
CA ASP A 131 18.44 2.09 -7.06
C ASP A 131 19.11 3.30 -7.74
N TRP A 132 19.01 4.47 -7.12
CA TRP A 132 19.68 5.70 -7.56
C TRP A 132 21.17 5.49 -7.80
N LEU A 133 21.82 4.63 -7.01
CA LEU A 133 23.22 4.30 -7.23
C LEU A 133 23.46 3.64 -8.59
N VAL A 134 22.61 2.71 -9.00
CA VAL A 134 22.72 2.01 -10.30
C VAL A 134 22.48 2.99 -11.45
N VAL A 135 21.49 3.87 -11.32
CA VAL A 135 21.21 4.92 -12.32
C VAL A 135 22.41 5.88 -12.46
N LEU A 136 23.01 6.29 -11.34
CA LEU A 136 24.20 7.14 -11.32
C LEU A 136 25.39 6.46 -12.01
N LEU A 137 25.66 5.20 -11.67
CA LEU A 137 26.75 4.42 -12.25
C LEU A 137 26.56 4.22 -13.76
N LEU A 138 25.32 3.98 -14.22
CA LEU A 138 25.00 3.90 -15.64
C LEU A 138 25.29 5.24 -16.34
N GLY A 139 24.90 6.36 -15.74
CA GLY A 139 25.19 7.70 -16.27
C GLY A 139 26.68 7.97 -16.41
N ILE A 140 27.48 7.63 -15.38
CA ILE A 140 28.95 7.76 -15.41
C ILE A 140 29.54 6.87 -16.50
N PHE A 141 29.10 5.61 -16.58
CA PHE A 141 29.56 4.65 -17.60
C PHE A 141 29.30 5.18 -19.02
N LEU A 142 28.09 5.68 -19.30
CA LEU A 142 27.75 6.25 -20.61
C LEU A 142 28.58 7.50 -20.92
N GLY A 143 28.84 8.35 -19.92
CA GLY A 143 29.74 9.50 -20.05
C GLY A 143 31.16 9.09 -20.44
N LEU A 144 31.72 8.08 -19.75
CA LEU A 144 33.06 7.55 -20.03
C LEU A 144 33.15 6.93 -21.43
N VAL A 145 32.15 6.17 -21.86
CA VAL A 145 32.10 5.60 -23.22
C VAL A 145 32.03 6.70 -24.28
N GLY A 146 31.26 7.77 -24.02
CA GLY A 146 31.20 8.94 -24.89
C GLY A 146 32.57 9.62 -25.05
N ILE A 147 33.27 9.86 -23.93
CA ILE A 147 34.62 10.44 -23.93
C ILE A 147 35.60 9.51 -24.67
N PHE A 148 35.57 8.21 -24.41
CA PHE A 148 36.45 7.24 -25.06
C PHE A 148 36.24 7.21 -26.58
N ASN A 149 34.99 7.12 -27.03
CA ASN A 149 34.65 7.14 -28.46
C ASN A 149 35.11 8.45 -29.12
N HIS A 150 34.96 9.59 -28.42
CA HIS A 150 35.45 10.88 -28.89
C HIS A 150 36.97 10.87 -29.10
N LEU A 151 37.73 10.39 -28.10
CA LEU A 151 39.18 10.31 -28.16
C LEU A 151 39.67 9.40 -29.29
N VAL A 152 39.05 8.23 -29.47
CA VAL A 152 39.38 7.29 -30.55
C VAL A 152 39.10 7.89 -31.93
N LEU A 153 37.94 8.54 -32.10
CA LEU A 153 37.57 9.20 -33.36
C LEU A 153 38.47 10.40 -33.67
N SER A 154 38.83 11.21 -32.66
CA SER A 154 39.73 12.36 -32.85
C SER A 154 41.13 11.96 -33.34
N ARG A 155 41.56 10.73 -33.01
CA ARG A 155 42.90 10.23 -33.35
C ARG A 155 42.97 9.63 -34.75
N THR A 156 41.84 9.29 -35.36
CA THR A 156 41.80 8.47 -36.59
C THR A 156 41.54 9.24 -37.89
N ARG A 157 41.23 10.55 -37.88
CA ARG A 157 41.33 11.44 -39.07
C ARG A 157 41.05 12.93 -38.76
N HIS A 158 41.67 13.82 -39.55
CA HIS A 158 41.49 15.28 -39.63
C HIS A 158 40.07 15.79 -39.98
N SER A 159 38.99 15.08 -39.67
CA SER A 159 37.64 15.59 -39.93
C SER A 159 37.11 16.39 -38.74
N THR A 160 36.81 17.65 -39.02
CA THR A 160 36.13 18.64 -38.17
C THR A 160 35.12 18.04 -37.18
N PHE A 161 35.27 18.46 -35.92
CA PHE A 161 34.53 18.15 -34.69
C PHE A 161 32.98 18.06 -34.76
N HIS A 162 32.36 18.54 -35.85
CA HIS A 162 30.90 18.70 -35.94
C HIS A 162 30.08 17.45 -36.32
N SER A 163 30.67 16.34 -36.78
CA SER A 163 29.88 15.17 -37.22
C SER A 163 29.68 14.05 -36.20
N ASN A 164 30.14 14.20 -34.95
CA ASN A 164 30.21 13.11 -33.97
C ASN A 164 29.10 13.12 -32.91
N TRP A 165 27.98 13.78 -33.16
CA TRP A 165 26.75 13.44 -32.43
C TRP A 165 26.31 12.06 -32.92
N ILE A 166 26.82 11.02 -32.24
CA ILE A 166 26.46 9.64 -32.42
C ILE A 166 24.95 9.55 -32.16
N ASN A 167 24.17 9.58 -33.22
CA ASN A 167 22.80 9.11 -33.17
C ASN A 167 22.87 7.67 -32.66
N ILE A 168 22.35 7.42 -31.46
CA ILE A 168 22.17 6.09 -30.86
C ILE A 168 21.04 5.37 -31.58
N ASN A 169 21.06 5.42 -32.92
CA ASN A 169 20.21 4.59 -33.74
C ASN A 169 21.10 3.42 -34.17
N PRO A 170 20.92 2.21 -33.59
CA PRO A 170 21.81 1.07 -33.81
C PRO A 170 21.83 0.57 -35.26
N THR A 171 21.03 1.16 -36.15
CA THR A 171 20.75 0.61 -37.47
C THR A 171 21.70 1.00 -38.60
N LEU A 172 22.50 2.08 -38.55
CA LEU A 172 23.19 2.53 -39.78
C LEU A 172 24.60 3.14 -39.63
N LEU A 173 25.43 2.65 -38.71
CA LEU A 173 26.87 2.83 -38.87
C LEU A 173 27.46 1.57 -39.50
N ARG A 174 27.71 1.62 -40.82
CA ARG A 174 28.42 0.59 -41.57
C ARG A 174 29.69 0.20 -40.80
N PHE A 175 29.70 -1.00 -40.23
CA PHE A 175 30.79 -1.63 -39.47
C PHE A 175 31.97 -2.02 -40.38
N SER A 176 32.51 -1.10 -41.19
CA SER A 176 33.61 -1.44 -42.10
C SER A 176 35.00 -1.38 -41.45
N ARG A 177 35.12 -1.05 -40.15
CA ARG A 177 36.38 -1.10 -39.40
C ARG A 177 36.23 -1.81 -38.05
N LEU A 178 36.95 -2.93 -37.88
CA LEU A 178 36.97 -3.72 -36.64
C LEU A 178 37.35 -2.91 -35.38
N GLN A 179 38.16 -1.86 -35.50
CA GLN A 179 38.61 -1.08 -34.35
C GLN A 179 37.49 -0.25 -33.69
N CYS A 180 36.39 0.02 -34.40
CA CYS A 180 35.21 0.68 -33.84
C CYS A 180 34.07 -0.30 -33.51
N SER A 181 34.21 -1.61 -33.81
CA SER A 181 33.12 -2.57 -33.59
C SER A 181 33.07 -3.08 -32.15
N LEU A 182 34.23 -3.26 -31.49
CA LEU A 182 34.27 -3.85 -30.14
C LEU A 182 33.64 -2.96 -29.06
N PRO A 183 33.95 -1.64 -28.94
CA PRO A 183 33.34 -0.80 -27.91
C PRO A 183 31.83 -0.64 -28.11
N ASN A 184 31.39 -0.54 -29.36
CA ASN A 184 29.97 -0.47 -29.71
C ASN A 184 29.24 -1.79 -29.44
N GLY A 185 29.90 -2.94 -29.67
CA GLY A 185 29.37 -4.26 -29.32
C GLY A 185 29.21 -4.43 -27.81
N VAL A 186 30.22 -4.03 -27.02
CA VAL A 186 30.16 -4.05 -25.55
C VAL A 186 29.07 -3.12 -25.03
N LEU A 187 28.94 -1.92 -25.61
CA LEU A 187 27.88 -0.97 -25.26
C LEU A 187 26.49 -1.53 -25.56
N ALA A 188 26.31 -2.14 -26.75
CA ALA A 188 25.04 -2.77 -27.13
C ALA A 188 24.67 -3.93 -26.20
N LEU A 189 25.65 -4.77 -25.82
CA LEU A 189 25.44 -5.84 -24.85
C LEU A 189 25.05 -5.29 -23.47
N ALA A 190 25.77 -4.27 -22.98
CA ALA A 190 25.47 -3.63 -21.70
C ALA A 190 24.06 -3.03 -21.67
N PHE A 191 23.66 -2.31 -22.72
CA PHE A 191 22.29 -1.80 -22.85
C PHE A 191 21.25 -2.92 -22.91
N THR A 192 21.54 -4.02 -23.61
CA THR A 192 20.63 -5.16 -23.67
C THR A 192 20.42 -5.76 -22.28
N ILE A 193 21.49 -5.97 -21.52
CA ILE A 193 21.42 -6.49 -20.14
C ILE A 193 20.62 -5.54 -19.25
N VAL A 194 20.95 -4.24 -19.26
CA VAL A 194 20.26 -3.24 -18.43
C VAL A 194 18.76 -3.19 -18.75
N ASN A 195 18.38 -3.21 -20.03
CA ASN A 195 16.97 -3.24 -20.43
C ASN A 195 16.27 -4.51 -19.96
N LEU A 196 16.89 -5.69 -20.16
CA LEU A 196 16.32 -6.96 -19.72
C LEU A 196 16.12 -7.00 -18.19
N THR A 197 17.11 -6.55 -17.42
CA THR A 197 17.01 -6.46 -15.96
C THR A 197 15.96 -5.44 -15.52
N TYR A 198 15.88 -4.29 -16.20
CA TYR A 198 14.85 -3.29 -15.93
C TYR A 198 13.45 -3.85 -16.15
N PHE A 199 13.19 -4.49 -17.30
CA PHE A 199 11.87 -5.07 -17.58
C PHE A 199 11.52 -6.21 -16.62
N ALA A 200 12.49 -7.04 -16.23
CA ALA A 200 12.29 -8.09 -15.24
C ALA A 200 11.92 -7.50 -13.87
N GLY A 201 12.67 -6.50 -13.41
CA GLY A 201 12.41 -5.82 -12.13
C GLY A 201 11.10 -5.03 -12.14
N PHE A 202 10.79 -4.32 -13.22
CA PHE A 202 9.52 -3.62 -13.39
C PHE A 202 8.34 -4.59 -13.29
N ARG A 203 8.42 -5.72 -14.00
CA ARG A 203 7.38 -6.75 -13.96
C ARG A 203 7.22 -7.33 -12.55
N SER A 204 8.32 -7.61 -11.85
CA SER A 204 8.30 -8.09 -10.47
C SER A 204 7.67 -7.05 -9.54
N GLN A 205 8.05 -5.78 -9.63
CA GLN A 205 7.46 -4.71 -8.82
C GLN A 205 5.97 -4.50 -9.11
N ALA A 206 5.55 -4.54 -10.38
CA ALA A 206 4.14 -4.47 -10.74
C ALA A 206 3.34 -5.63 -10.14
N MET A 207 3.91 -6.84 -10.14
CA MET A 207 3.32 -8.03 -9.52
C MET A 207 3.31 -7.96 -7.98
N MET A 208 4.30 -7.33 -7.35
CA MET A 208 4.36 -7.19 -5.88
C MET A 208 3.61 -5.97 -5.36
N ALA A 209 3.37 -4.94 -6.18
CA ALA A 209 2.58 -3.78 -5.80
C ALA A 209 1.13 -4.15 -5.46
N SER A 210 0.59 -5.21 -6.08
CA SER A 210 -0.69 -5.81 -5.70
C SER A 210 -0.65 -6.57 -4.37
N GLN A 211 0.55 -6.82 -3.85
CA GLN A 211 0.82 -7.64 -2.67
C GLN A 211 1.60 -6.84 -1.62
N ARG A 212 1.30 -5.54 -1.45
CA ARG A 212 1.74 -4.81 -0.26
C ARG A 212 1.29 -5.63 0.95
N SER A 213 2.23 -5.99 1.82
CA SER A 213 1.90 -6.76 3.01
C SER A 213 0.87 -5.98 3.81
N THR A 214 -0.20 -6.68 4.18
CA THR A 214 -1.28 -6.18 5.03
C THR A 214 -0.70 -5.41 6.24
N ASP A 215 0.37 -5.92 6.84
CA ASP A 215 1.10 -5.28 7.93
C ASP A 215 1.59 -3.86 7.63
N ARG A 216 2.16 -3.62 6.45
CA ARG A 216 2.67 -2.30 6.06
C ARG A 216 1.54 -1.31 5.86
N ILE A 217 0.44 -1.76 5.24
CA ILE A 217 -0.77 -0.94 5.06
C ILE A 217 -1.31 -0.50 6.43
N PHE A 218 -1.37 -1.42 7.38
CA PHE A 218 -1.81 -1.10 8.74
C PHE A 218 -0.87 -0.15 9.47
N GLN A 219 0.45 -0.36 9.37
CA GLN A 219 1.43 0.55 9.96
C GLN A 219 1.31 1.96 9.38
N GLU A 220 1.20 2.09 8.06
CA GLU A 220 1.02 3.38 7.37
C GLU A 220 -0.32 4.03 7.77
N PHE A 221 -1.40 3.24 7.84
CA PHE A 221 -2.71 3.72 8.27
C PHE A 221 -2.65 4.31 9.70
N PHE A 222 -2.10 3.58 10.67
CA PHE A 222 -2.09 4.05 12.06
C PHE A 222 -1.03 5.11 12.36
N ALA A 223 0.05 5.18 11.58
CA ALA A 223 1.01 6.27 11.61
C ALA A 223 0.38 7.62 11.25
N HIS A 224 -0.69 7.62 10.44
CA HIS A 224 -1.35 8.85 10.05
C HIS A 224 -2.22 9.41 11.21
N PRO A 225 -2.04 10.69 11.61
CA PRO A 225 -2.66 11.24 12.83
C PRO A 225 -4.18 11.39 12.74
N ARG A 226 -4.73 11.41 11.52
CA ARG A 226 -6.18 11.51 11.29
C ARG A 226 -6.89 10.16 11.29
N SER A 227 -6.14 9.06 11.33
CA SER A 227 -6.74 7.73 11.21
C SER A 227 -7.50 7.36 12.47
N LYS A 228 -8.73 6.87 12.28
CA LYS A 228 -9.65 6.50 13.34
C LYS A 228 -10.08 5.05 13.20
N VAL A 229 -10.43 4.44 14.32
CA VAL A 229 -11.05 3.12 14.37
C VAL A 229 -12.52 3.30 14.73
N ILE A 230 -13.41 2.75 13.93
CA ILE A 230 -14.84 2.65 14.23
C ILE A 230 -15.13 1.25 14.77
N THR A 231 -16.02 1.13 15.74
CA THR A 231 -16.42 -0.15 16.35
C THR A 231 -17.84 -0.05 16.89
N THR A 232 -18.53 -1.17 17.09
CA THR A 232 -19.93 -1.19 17.56
C THR A 232 -20.06 -0.90 19.05
N SER A 233 -18.97 -1.04 19.82
CA SER A 233 -18.96 -0.78 21.25
C SER A 233 -17.59 -0.29 21.75
N ASP A 234 -17.57 0.63 22.72
CA ASP A 234 -16.34 1.03 23.44
C ASP A 234 -15.67 -0.17 24.14
N SER A 235 -16.44 -1.21 24.46
CA SER A 235 -15.95 -2.45 25.08
C SER A 235 -15.38 -3.46 24.09
N ALA A 236 -15.60 -3.27 22.77
CA ALA A 236 -15.09 -4.20 21.75
C ALA A 236 -13.58 -4.04 21.54
N LEU A 237 -13.03 -2.83 21.76
CA LEU A 237 -11.61 -2.54 21.55
C LEU A 237 -10.81 -2.68 22.86
N HIS A 238 -10.17 -3.82 23.08
CA HIS A 238 -9.42 -4.10 24.31
C HIS A 238 -8.28 -3.12 24.57
N ARG A 239 -7.79 -3.06 25.82
CA ARG A 239 -6.60 -2.27 26.14
C ARG A 239 -5.38 -2.79 25.37
N GLU A 240 -5.20 -4.11 25.32
CA GLU A 240 -4.15 -4.79 24.57
C GLU A 240 -4.28 -4.54 23.06
N HIS A 241 -5.49 -4.57 22.51
CA HIS A 241 -5.71 -4.28 21.10
C HIS A 241 -5.48 -2.79 20.82
N ARG A 242 -5.89 -1.89 21.71
CA ARG A 242 -5.55 -0.46 21.62
C ARG A 242 -4.04 -0.23 21.69
N LEU A 243 -3.32 -0.94 22.55
CA LEU A 243 -1.86 -0.87 22.64
C LEU A 243 -1.19 -1.42 21.39
N ALA A 244 -1.72 -2.48 20.80
CA ALA A 244 -1.15 -3.04 19.58
C ALA A 244 -1.51 -2.22 18.33
N ILE A 245 -2.70 -1.62 18.27
CA ILE A 245 -3.16 -0.76 17.17
C ILE A 245 -2.50 0.62 17.23
N PHE A 246 -2.46 1.25 18.42
CA PHE A 246 -2.01 2.63 18.60
C PHE A 246 -0.64 2.76 19.28
N GLY A 247 0.02 1.65 19.61
CA GLY A 247 1.31 1.64 20.30
C GLY A 247 1.24 2.32 21.67
N SER A 248 2.34 3.01 22.02
CA SER A 248 2.43 3.85 23.22
C SER A 248 1.42 5.01 23.25
N SER A 249 0.79 5.34 22.12
CA SER A 249 -0.23 6.39 22.04
C SER A 249 -1.64 5.93 22.42
N ALA A 250 -1.82 4.66 22.84
CA ALA A 250 -3.12 4.10 23.21
C ALA A 250 -3.88 4.94 24.26
N ALA A 251 -3.20 5.56 25.21
CA ALA A 251 -3.82 6.42 26.22
C ALA A 251 -4.49 7.67 25.60
N LYS A 252 -3.96 8.18 24.49
CA LYS A 252 -4.51 9.31 23.72
C LYS A 252 -5.45 8.85 22.60
N ALA A 253 -5.56 7.54 22.36
CA ALA A 253 -6.31 7.00 21.24
C ALA A 253 -7.83 7.07 21.43
N ARG A 254 -8.34 7.45 22.60
CA ARG A 254 -9.80 7.57 22.82
C ARG A 254 -10.44 8.56 21.84
N SER A 255 -9.76 9.64 21.46
CA SER A 255 -10.24 10.58 20.45
C SER A 255 -10.17 10.04 19.01
N ARG A 256 -9.51 8.90 18.81
CA ARG A 256 -9.37 8.18 17.55
C ARG A 256 -10.32 6.97 17.45
N ILE A 257 -11.16 6.72 18.45
CA ILE A 257 -12.15 5.65 18.45
C ILE A 257 -13.53 6.27 18.25
N ILE A 258 -14.28 5.75 17.29
CA ILE A 258 -15.68 6.08 17.02
C ILE A 258 -16.50 4.87 17.45
N VAL A 259 -17.48 5.08 18.32
CA VAL A 259 -18.43 4.03 18.69
C VAL A 259 -19.71 4.29 17.92
N GLU A 260 -20.08 3.36 17.06
CA GLU A 260 -21.27 3.43 16.21
C GLU A 260 -21.95 2.06 16.22
N PRO A 261 -23.09 1.91 16.93
CA PRO A 261 -23.77 0.62 17.04
C PRO A 261 -24.47 0.18 15.74
N ASP A 262 -24.70 1.08 14.78
CA ASP A 262 -25.38 0.74 13.52
C ASP A 262 -24.37 0.33 12.43
N LEU A 263 -24.39 -0.95 12.04
CA LEU A 263 -23.53 -1.49 10.99
C LEU A 263 -23.74 -0.84 9.61
N GLU A 264 -24.94 -0.38 9.28
CA GLU A 264 -25.21 0.30 8.01
C GLU A 264 -24.50 1.67 7.99
N VAL A 265 -24.53 2.37 9.13
CA VAL A 265 -23.80 3.64 9.30
C VAL A 265 -22.29 3.40 9.27
N ILE A 266 -21.80 2.33 9.90
CA ILE A 266 -20.38 1.94 9.81
C ILE A 266 -19.99 1.70 8.35
N ALA A 267 -20.75 0.89 7.61
CA ALA A 267 -20.45 0.57 6.22
C ALA A 267 -20.42 1.84 5.34
N LYS A 268 -21.41 2.73 5.48
CA LYS A 268 -21.42 4.03 4.78
C LYS A 268 -20.21 4.89 5.15
N THR A 269 -19.83 4.89 6.42
CA THR A 269 -18.70 5.68 6.93
C THR A 269 -17.36 5.18 6.40
N LEU A 270 -17.17 3.86 6.33
CA LEU A 270 -15.96 3.24 5.76
C LEU A 270 -15.82 3.58 4.27
N CYS A 271 -16.93 3.49 3.51
CA CYS A 271 -16.94 3.84 2.09
C CYS A 271 -16.69 5.34 1.85
N ALA A 272 -17.14 6.21 2.75
CA ALA A 272 -17.00 7.66 2.61
C ALA A 272 -15.64 8.21 3.07
N ASN A 273 -14.89 7.48 3.94
CA ASN A 273 -13.67 7.99 4.54
C ASN A 273 -12.54 6.95 4.59
N PRO A 274 -11.48 7.10 3.76
CA PRO A 274 -10.37 6.17 3.72
C PRO A 274 -9.47 6.21 4.97
N ASN A 275 -9.70 7.14 5.89
CA ASN A 275 -8.97 7.23 7.16
C ASN A 275 -9.72 6.54 8.31
N ILE A 276 -10.78 5.79 8.04
CA ILE A 276 -11.54 5.04 9.04
C ILE A 276 -11.37 3.55 8.78
N ALA A 277 -11.01 2.80 9.82
CA ALA A 277 -10.96 1.35 9.82
C ALA A 277 -12.00 0.82 10.79
N TYR A 278 -12.74 -0.21 10.40
CA TYR A 278 -13.70 -0.87 11.26
C TYR A 278 -13.03 -2.02 11.99
N TYR A 279 -13.08 -1.99 13.32
CA TYR A 279 -12.62 -3.09 14.15
C TYR A 279 -13.77 -4.05 14.43
N THR A 280 -13.56 -5.32 14.10
CA THR A 280 -14.53 -6.39 14.34
C THR A 280 -13.84 -7.71 14.67
N GLU A 281 -14.50 -8.54 15.45
CA GLU A 281 -14.08 -9.92 15.69
C GLU A 281 -14.57 -10.80 14.54
N LEU A 282 -13.69 -11.18 13.61
CA LEU A 282 -14.05 -11.98 12.45
C LEU A 282 -13.88 -13.47 12.74
N SER A 283 -14.91 -14.24 12.40
CA SER A 283 -14.79 -15.69 12.29
C SER A 283 -14.28 -16.07 10.89
N GLY A 284 -13.08 -16.63 10.80
CA GLY A 284 -12.50 -17.16 9.56
C GLY A 284 -11.22 -16.45 9.07
N ASN A 285 -10.58 -17.02 8.04
CA ASN A 285 -9.37 -16.49 7.41
C ASN A 285 -9.67 -15.23 6.57
N VAL A 286 -9.96 -14.11 7.22
CA VAL A 286 -9.96 -12.80 6.55
C VAL A 286 -8.56 -12.21 6.71
N SER A 287 -7.98 -11.68 5.64
CA SER A 287 -6.66 -11.03 5.61
C SER A 287 -6.65 -9.76 6.48
N ALA A 288 -6.67 -9.94 7.79
CA ALA A 288 -6.65 -8.89 8.79
C ALA A 288 -5.44 -9.08 9.70
N LEU A 289 -4.98 -7.99 10.32
CA LEU A 289 -4.00 -8.05 11.39
C LEU A 289 -4.70 -8.65 12.63
N GLY A 290 -4.66 -9.98 12.70
CA GLY A 290 -5.48 -10.81 13.57
C GLY A 290 -4.95 -10.89 14.99
N PHE A 291 -5.75 -10.50 15.99
CA PHE A 291 -5.57 -11.06 17.35
C PHE A 291 -6.27 -12.40 17.39
N LYS A 292 -5.51 -13.48 17.58
CA LYS A 292 -6.08 -14.81 17.77
C LYS A 292 -6.77 -14.87 19.13
N GLY A 293 -8.06 -15.13 19.11
CA GLY A 293 -8.88 -15.36 20.28
C GLY A 293 -9.57 -16.72 20.22
N MET A 294 -10.11 -17.13 21.35
CA MET A 294 -10.95 -18.32 21.46
C MET A 294 -12.30 -17.93 22.06
N ARG A 295 -13.38 -18.54 21.58
CA ARG A 295 -14.73 -18.41 22.13
C ARG A 295 -15.22 -19.76 22.67
N ALA A 296 -15.96 -19.68 23.76
CA ALA A 296 -16.66 -20.80 24.39
C ALA A 296 -17.99 -20.28 24.96
N TYR A 297 -18.93 -21.17 25.24
CA TYR A 297 -20.13 -20.77 25.98
C TYR A 297 -19.75 -20.45 27.41
N ILE A 298 -20.31 -19.36 27.94
CA ILE A 298 -20.18 -19.02 29.35
C ILE A 298 -21.34 -19.69 30.08
N VAL A 299 -20.99 -20.46 31.11
CA VAL A 299 -21.91 -21.25 31.92
C VAL A 299 -21.82 -20.78 33.37
N SER A 300 -22.97 -20.66 34.04
CA SER A 300 -23.05 -20.23 35.42
C SER A 300 -22.31 -21.20 36.33
N LYS A 301 -21.66 -20.67 37.38
CA LYS A 301 -21.05 -21.49 38.43
C LYS A 301 -22.05 -22.30 39.23
N ILE A 302 -23.33 -21.96 39.15
CA ILE A 302 -24.42 -22.75 39.75
C ILE A 302 -24.64 -24.07 38.99
N VAL A 303 -24.25 -24.14 37.70
CA VAL A 303 -24.29 -25.40 36.95
C VAL A 303 -23.21 -26.33 37.49
N PRO A 304 -23.58 -27.51 38.03
CA PRO A 304 -22.61 -28.42 38.63
C PRO A 304 -21.64 -28.99 37.58
N ALA A 305 -20.40 -29.25 38.01
CA ALA A 305 -19.31 -29.68 37.12
C ALA A 305 -19.64 -30.93 36.28
N TRP A 306 -20.40 -31.89 36.82
CA TRP A 306 -20.80 -33.09 36.08
C TRP A 306 -21.74 -32.78 34.91
N GLU A 307 -22.53 -31.72 35.01
CA GLU A 307 -23.48 -31.32 33.99
C GLU A 307 -22.78 -30.52 32.89
N LEU A 308 -21.87 -29.62 33.29
CA LEU A 308 -20.96 -28.96 32.38
C LEU A 308 -20.12 -29.96 31.57
N ALA A 309 -19.62 -31.02 32.21
CA ALA A 309 -18.89 -32.08 31.52
C ALA A 309 -19.72 -32.77 30.43
N LYS A 310 -21.02 -32.97 30.64
CA LYS A 310 -21.93 -33.53 29.63
C LYS A 310 -22.19 -32.54 28.49
N ILE A 311 -22.41 -31.27 28.82
CA ILE A 311 -22.53 -30.19 27.82
C ILE A 311 -21.27 -30.14 26.94
N ASN A 312 -20.09 -30.25 27.56
CA ASN A 312 -18.81 -30.27 26.88
C ASN A 312 -18.63 -31.48 25.97
N ASP A 313 -18.97 -32.68 26.42
CA ASP A 313 -18.93 -33.88 25.59
C ASP A 313 -19.86 -33.77 24.36
N ILE A 314 -21.04 -33.16 24.53
CA ILE A 314 -21.96 -32.91 23.41
C ILE A 314 -21.39 -31.85 22.46
N ILE A 315 -20.87 -30.73 22.98
CA ILE A 315 -20.24 -29.69 22.17
C ILE A 315 -19.07 -30.27 21.39
N LEU A 316 -18.17 -31.02 22.04
CA LEU A 316 -17.07 -31.68 21.37
C LEU A 316 -17.57 -32.65 20.31
N LYS A 317 -18.62 -33.45 20.55
CA LYS A 317 -19.20 -34.31 19.51
C LYS A 317 -19.76 -33.50 18.35
N LEU A 318 -20.44 -32.40 18.62
CA LEU A 318 -20.95 -31.52 17.57
C LEU A 318 -19.79 -30.87 16.78
N PHE A 319 -18.67 -30.50 17.39
CA PHE A 319 -17.54 -29.86 16.67
C PHE A 319 -16.49 -30.83 16.10
N ASN A 320 -16.34 -32.03 16.69
CA ASN A 320 -15.33 -33.05 16.34
C ASN A 320 -15.83 -34.04 15.28
N ILE A 321 -17.12 -34.02 14.94
CA ILE A 321 -17.52 -34.63 13.68
C ILE A 321 -16.86 -33.77 12.60
N ASP A 322 -15.91 -34.35 11.86
CA ASP A 322 -15.14 -33.83 10.70
C ASP A 322 -16.02 -33.21 9.56
N HIS A 323 -17.29 -32.90 9.83
CA HIS A 323 -18.30 -32.40 8.92
C HIS A 323 -19.00 -31.11 9.39
N ASN A 324 -18.77 -30.55 10.59
CA ASN A 324 -19.65 -29.45 11.05
C ASN A 324 -19.26 -28.03 10.61
N GLU A 325 -17.96 -27.74 10.37
CA GLU A 325 -17.61 -26.59 9.51
C GLU A 325 -18.20 -26.76 8.09
N ALA A 326 -18.45 -28.00 7.65
CA ALA A 326 -19.06 -28.31 6.37
C ALA A 326 -20.60 -28.46 6.39
N TYR A 327 -21.26 -28.48 7.56
CA TYR A 327 -22.71 -28.71 7.66
C TYR A 327 -23.47 -27.48 8.16
N LEU A 328 -23.10 -26.93 9.32
CA LEU A 328 -23.81 -25.78 9.88
C LEU A 328 -23.45 -24.49 9.14
N TYR A 329 -22.16 -24.21 8.91
CA TYR A 329 -21.76 -22.99 8.19
C TYR A 329 -22.34 -22.89 6.77
N PRO A 330 -22.36 -23.97 5.96
CA PRO A 330 -22.99 -23.94 4.64
C PRO A 330 -24.51 -23.88 4.71
N LYS A 331 -25.16 -24.48 5.72
CA LYS A 331 -26.61 -24.40 5.93
C LYS A 331 -27.09 -22.98 6.18
N TYR A 332 -26.27 -22.17 6.86
CA TYR A 332 -26.54 -20.75 7.12
C TYR A 332 -25.94 -19.80 6.08
N ASN A 333 -25.27 -20.34 5.05
CA ASN A 333 -24.72 -19.57 3.93
C ASN A 333 -23.87 -18.38 4.40
N ILE A 334 -23.13 -18.55 5.51
CA ILE A 334 -22.34 -17.49 6.16
C ILE A 334 -21.28 -16.95 5.20
N PHE A 335 -20.85 -17.79 4.26
CA PHE A 335 -20.15 -17.37 3.05
C PHE A 335 -21.15 -17.44 1.90
N PRO A 336 -21.84 -16.35 1.54
CA PRO A 336 -22.69 -16.36 0.37
C PRO A 336 -21.83 -16.77 -0.82
N ARG A 337 -22.11 -17.95 -1.41
CA ARG A 337 -21.43 -18.43 -2.65
C ARG A 337 -21.51 -17.42 -3.80
N ASN A 338 -22.36 -16.40 -3.68
CA ASN A 338 -22.52 -15.33 -4.66
C ASN A 338 -21.47 -14.21 -4.54
N VAL A 339 -20.71 -14.17 -3.45
CA VAL A 339 -19.45 -13.41 -3.46
C VAL A 339 -18.41 -14.43 -3.92
N ASN A 340 -18.02 -14.34 -5.19
CA ASN A 340 -16.79 -14.95 -5.66
C ASN A 340 -15.63 -14.31 -4.88
N TYR A 341 -15.43 -14.74 -3.64
CA TYR A 341 -14.11 -14.91 -3.06
C TYR A 341 -13.48 -16.08 -3.81
N ASP A 342 -13.36 -15.92 -5.12
CA ASP A 342 -12.36 -16.66 -5.81
C ASP A 342 -11.09 -16.28 -5.07
N GLY A 343 -10.47 -17.27 -4.43
CA GLY A 343 -9.03 -17.32 -4.31
C GLY A 343 -8.43 -17.36 -5.72
N HIS A 344 -8.84 -16.42 -6.57
CA HIS A 344 -8.16 -16.05 -7.78
C HIS A 344 -6.75 -15.79 -7.27
N ILE A 345 -5.87 -16.73 -7.60
CA ILE A 345 -4.57 -16.38 -8.12
C ILE A 345 -4.89 -15.22 -9.07
N PHE A 346 -4.76 -13.99 -8.57
CA PHE A 346 -5.12 -12.78 -9.27
C PHE A 346 -4.11 -12.62 -10.40
N LEU A 347 -4.30 -13.40 -11.46
CA LEU A 347 -3.78 -13.13 -12.79
C LEU A 347 -4.62 -11.98 -13.34
N HIS A 348 -4.59 -10.84 -12.66
CA HIS A 348 -5.13 -9.63 -13.21
C HIS A 348 -4.36 -9.31 -14.49
N ASN A 349 -5.08 -9.12 -15.58
CA ASN A 349 -4.60 -8.31 -16.68
C ASN A 349 -4.35 -6.90 -16.11
N MET A 350 -3.13 -6.66 -15.63
CA MET A 350 -2.74 -5.35 -15.13
C MET A 350 -2.80 -4.35 -16.29
N SER A 351 -3.83 -3.52 -16.31
CA SER A 351 -3.84 -2.32 -17.13
C SER A 351 -2.96 -1.28 -16.45
N ILE A 352 -1.84 -0.96 -17.08
CA ILE A 352 -0.99 0.16 -16.64
C ILE A 352 -1.79 1.43 -16.90
N SER A 353 -2.11 2.17 -15.83
CA SER A 353 -2.85 3.44 -15.99
C SER A 353 -1.92 4.53 -16.52
N PHE A 354 -2.46 5.47 -17.30
CA PHE A 354 -1.68 6.60 -17.82
C PHE A 354 -1.00 7.42 -16.71
N ASN A 355 -1.63 7.49 -15.53
CA ASN A 355 -1.08 8.17 -14.36
C ASN A 355 0.27 7.57 -13.93
N GLN A 356 0.48 6.27 -14.11
CA GLN A 356 1.76 5.61 -13.79
C GLN A 356 2.87 5.95 -14.80
N LEU A 357 2.53 6.37 -16.02
CA LEU A 357 3.49 6.76 -17.06
C LEU A 357 3.81 8.27 -17.04
N THR A 358 3.07 9.05 -16.26
CA THR A 358 3.13 10.52 -16.30
C THR A 358 4.53 11.05 -15.96
N GLU A 359 5.23 10.44 -15.00
CA GLU A 359 6.61 10.81 -14.66
C GLU A 359 7.58 10.59 -15.83
N GLY A 360 7.42 9.47 -16.55
CA GLY A 360 8.22 9.18 -17.74
C GLY A 360 8.01 10.22 -18.85
N PHE A 361 6.76 10.62 -19.10
CA PHE A 361 6.45 11.68 -20.06
C PHE A 361 7.02 13.03 -19.64
N LEU A 362 6.93 13.39 -18.36
CA LEU A 362 7.52 14.62 -17.83
C LEU A 362 9.04 14.65 -18.02
N PHE A 363 9.72 13.52 -17.78
CA PHE A 363 11.16 13.41 -18.02
C PHE A 363 11.53 13.61 -19.50
N VAL A 364 10.80 12.97 -20.42
CA VAL A 364 11.02 13.13 -21.88
C VAL A 364 10.79 14.58 -22.32
N ALA A 365 9.73 15.22 -21.83
CA ALA A 365 9.43 16.62 -22.13
C ALA A 365 10.53 17.58 -21.61
N ALA A 366 11.04 17.33 -20.40
CA ALA A 366 12.14 18.09 -19.82
C ALA A 366 13.45 17.92 -20.64
N ALA A 367 13.77 16.69 -21.04
CA ALA A 367 14.94 16.39 -21.88
C ALA A 367 14.86 17.09 -23.25
N PHE A 368 13.68 17.06 -23.89
CA PHE A 368 13.46 17.74 -25.17
C PHE A 368 13.58 19.27 -25.04
N SER A 369 13.06 19.83 -23.96
CA SER A 369 13.18 21.27 -23.66
C SER A 369 14.63 21.68 -23.46
N LEU A 370 15.42 20.88 -22.73
CA LEU A 370 16.85 21.11 -22.54
C LEU A 370 17.63 21.02 -23.85
N ALA A 371 17.35 20.00 -24.68
CA ALA A 371 17.98 19.86 -25.99
C ALA A 371 17.69 21.06 -26.89
N THR A 372 16.44 21.54 -26.90
CA THR A 372 16.02 22.73 -27.65
C THR A 372 16.76 23.98 -27.17
N LEU A 373 16.89 24.15 -25.85
CA LEU A 373 17.62 25.27 -25.26
C LEU A 373 19.10 25.24 -25.67
N LEU A 374 19.77 24.09 -25.57
CA LEU A 374 21.16 23.93 -25.98
C LEU A 374 21.36 24.23 -27.46
N PHE A 375 20.45 23.77 -28.32
CA PHE A 375 20.46 24.08 -29.75
C PHE A 375 20.33 25.59 -30.02
N ILE A 376 19.42 26.28 -29.33
CA ILE A 376 19.26 27.73 -29.45
C ILE A 376 20.56 28.44 -29.05
N VAL A 377 21.16 28.04 -27.93
CA VAL A 377 22.44 28.60 -27.46
C VAL A 377 23.55 28.39 -28.49
N GLU A 378 23.65 27.20 -29.07
CA GLU A 378 24.64 26.87 -30.10
C GLU A 378 24.44 27.73 -31.37
N VAL A 379 23.19 27.86 -31.85
CA VAL A 379 22.86 28.70 -33.02
C VAL A 379 23.20 30.17 -32.77
N LEU A 380 22.89 30.69 -31.57
CA LEU A 380 23.22 32.07 -31.19
C LEU A 380 24.73 32.28 -31.12
N HIS A 381 25.46 31.34 -30.52
CA HIS A 381 26.92 31.37 -30.45
C HIS A 381 27.54 31.31 -31.85
N TYR A 382 27.06 30.42 -32.72
CA TYR A 382 27.50 30.31 -34.11
C TYR A 382 27.26 31.61 -34.89
N LYS A 383 26.05 32.19 -34.80
CA LYS A 383 25.73 33.48 -35.43
C LYS A 383 26.65 34.60 -34.94
N ARG A 384 26.93 34.67 -33.63
CA ARG A 384 27.82 35.69 -33.05
C ARG A 384 29.25 35.54 -33.56
N SER A 385 29.78 34.32 -33.58
CA SER A 385 31.13 34.00 -34.09
C SER A 385 31.28 34.33 -35.58
N ASN A 386 30.28 33.99 -36.41
CA ASN A 386 30.33 34.28 -37.85
C ASN A 386 30.18 35.76 -38.18
N LYS A 387 29.39 36.52 -37.40
CA LYS A 387 29.31 37.99 -37.53
C LYS A 387 30.67 38.66 -37.26
N GLN A 388 31.47 38.13 -36.34
CA GLN A 388 32.82 38.66 -36.09
C GLN A 388 33.79 38.34 -37.23
N LYS A 389 33.70 37.16 -37.85
CA LYS A 389 34.56 36.79 -39.00
C LYS A 389 34.29 37.62 -40.26
N LYS A 390 33.06 38.08 -40.50
CA LYS A 390 32.71 38.93 -41.66
C LYS A 390 33.16 40.40 -41.55
N ARG A 391 33.73 40.86 -40.42
CA ARG A 391 34.10 42.28 -40.23
C ARG A 391 35.55 42.64 -40.56
N VAL A 392 36.40 41.71 -41.02
CA VAL A 392 37.80 42.02 -41.38
C VAL A 392 38.25 41.27 -42.63
N THR A 393 37.72 41.66 -43.79
CA THR A 393 38.38 41.42 -45.08
C THR A 393 38.14 42.62 -45.98
N THR A 394 38.79 43.75 -45.69
CA THR A 394 39.04 44.77 -46.71
C THR A 394 40.19 44.27 -47.59
N PRO A 395 39.99 44.08 -48.90
CA PRO A 395 41.09 43.76 -49.79
C PRO A 395 42.00 44.99 -49.88
N LEU A 396 43.27 44.82 -49.50
CA LEU A 396 44.33 45.77 -49.82
C LEU A 396 44.72 45.60 -51.30
N PRO A 397 45.13 46.67 -52.02
CA PRO A 397 45.33 46.64 -53.47
C PRO A 397 46.46 45.72 -53.97
N ASP A 398 47.34 45.23 -53.10
CA ASP A 398 48.59 44.56 -53.52
C ASP A 398 48.62 43.03 -53.34
N GLY A 399 47.46 42.36 -53.28
CA GLY A 399 47.39 40.90 -53.37
C GLY A 399 48.08 40.11 -52.25
N ARG A 400 48.44 40.74 -51.12
CA ARG A 400 48.98 40.05 -49.94
C ARG A 400 48.01 40.12 -48.77
N HIS A 401 47.45 38.99 -48.38
CA HIS A 401 46.65 38.86 -47.17
C HIS A 401 47.56 38.82 -45.93
N ARG A 402 47.69 39.94 -45.20
CA ARG A 402 48.16 39.89 -43.80
C ARG A 402 46.95 39.70 -42.89
N TYR A 403 46.94 38.61 -42.13
CA TYR A 403 46.04 38.46 -40.98
C TYR A 403 46.45 39.49 -39.92
N ILE A 404 45.75 40.63 -39.87
CA ILE A 404 45.88 41.58 -38.77
C ILE A 404 45.09 41.00 -37.60
N SER A 405 45.79 40.65 -36.52
CA SER A 405 45.15 40.21 -35.27
C SER A 405 44.20 41.31 -34.77
N PRO A 406 42.93 40.99 -34.42
CA PRO A 406 41.97 41.97 -33.93
C PRO A 406 42.40 42.66 -32.62
N ILE A 407 43.41 42.15 -31.92
CA ILE A 407 43.99 42.78 -30.72
C ILE A 407 44.75 44.07 -31.06
N LEU A 408 45.26 44.23 -32.30
CA LEU A 408 46.00 45.44 -32.68
C LEU A 408 45.09 46.64 -33.05
N ILE A 409 43.81 46.40 -33.37
CA ILE A 409 42.90 47.48 -33.81
C ILE A 409 42.29 48.23 -32.61
N SER A 410 42.11 47.55 -31.47
CA SER A 410 41.61 48.22 -30.25
C SER A 410 42.66 49.09 -29.55
N THR A 411 43.95 48.88 -29.81
CA THR A 411 45.02 49.75 -29.29
C THR A 411 45.20 51.02 -30.14
N ILE A 412 44.92 50.96 -31.45
CA ILE A 412 45.08 52.11 -32.35
C ILE A 412 43.88 53.08 -32.28
N SER A 413 42.67 52.62 -31.91
CA SER A 413 41.50 53.50 -31.85
C SER A 413 41.40 54.36 -30.58
N ASN A 414 42.34 54.24 -29.63
CA ASN A 414 42.36 55.02 -28.39
C ASN A 414 43.52 56.03 -28.27
N GLU A 415 44.45 56.09 -29.22
CA GLU A 415 45.44 57.17 -29.28
C GLU A 415 44.98 58.30 -30.21
N LYS A 416 43.94 59.01 -29.79
CA LYS A 416 43.90 60.45 -30.02
C LYS A 416 44.98 61.03 -29.11
N TRP A 417 46.20 61.22 -29.61
CA TRP A 417 47.19 62.23 -29.16
C TRP A 417 48.55 61.89 -29.81
N PHE A 418 48.88 62.58 -30.90
CA PHE A 418 50.15 63.31 -31.09
C PHE A 418 50.15 63.92 -32.50
N ASN A 419 49.51 65.09 -32.60
CA ASN A 419 49.81 66.05 -33.65
C ASN A 419 50.99 66.89 -33.14
N HIS A 420 52.19 66.63 -33.62
CA HIS A 420 53.18 67.70 -33.79
C HIS A 420 54.21 67.33 -34.85
N ASN A 421 54.18 68.12 -35.92
CA ASN A 421 55.30 68.57 -36.74
C ASN A 421 56.51 67.65 -36.85
N ILE A 422 56.76 67.11 -38.04
CA ILE A 422 58.07 67.15 -38.68
C ILE A 422 57.85 67.07 -40.20
N ASP A 423 58.10 68.21 -40.83
CA ASP A 423 58.34 68.38 -42.26
C ASP A 423 59.78 67.93 -42.54
N VAL A 424 59.94 66.81 -43.26
CA VAL A 424 61.21 66.48 -43.94
C VAL A 424 60.86 66.07 -45.36
N SER A 425 60.53 67.07 -46.16
CA SER A 425 60.84 67.01 -47.58
C SER A 425 62.35 67.27 -47.80
N LYS A 426 62.93 66.50 -48.73
CA LYS A 426 64.22 66.70 -49.43
C LYS A 426 65.45 65.91 -48.93
N ARG A 427 66.14 65.35 -49.94
CA ARG A 427 67.42 64.60 -49.95
C ARG A 427 67.20 63.11 -49.64
N TYR A 428 67.29 62.20 -50.61
CA TYR A 428 68.50 61.89 -51.36
C TYR A 428 68.20 61.50 -52.83
N SER A 429 68.82 62.24 -53.74
CA SER A 429 69.24 61.76 -55.06
C SER A 429 70.63 62.35 -55.34
N ARG A 430 71.56 61.48 -55.80
CA ARG A 430 72.96 61.71 -56.21
C ARG A 430 74.03 61.76 -55.10
N ALA A 431 74.62 60.60 -54.80
CA ALA A 431 75.99 60.20 -55.19
C ALA A 431 76.14 58.70 -54.93
#